data_AF-A0A2A4NS09-F1
#
_entry.id   AF-A0A2A4NS09-F1
#
_cell.length_a   1.000
_cell.length_b   1.000
_cell.length_c   1.000
_cell.angle_alpha   90.00
_cell.angle_beta   90.00
_cell.angle_gamma   90.00
#
_symmetry.space_group_name_H-M   'P 1'
#
loop_
_entity.id
_entity.type
_entity.pdbx_description
1 polymer ?
#
loop_
_entity_poly.entity_id
_entity_poly.type
_entity_poly.pdbx_seq_one_letter_code
_entity_poly.pdbx_strand_id
1 'polypeptide(L)'
;MKHFLLSIGFLMLSTSMVAQIEQFQIRNAILNYINGTSYNQPQLIEKAFYSDAYLYLENKDKELWIVPIQKYTSWYKNKKEGEFTGRIGNIISIDNFKNIATAKAEIIIPEINKRYIDLFLLKKIKNEWKIISKSASNEESNQKGDKILFIVSNASFYGKSDIPTGNSFSEIVNAYDTFKKAGFTVDFVSPKGGSIPLAYINTSDSLQMNFLYNPDFMFALKNTKKPKEIVAKNYKAVHYIGGGSAMYGVPENKDIQKISMTIYEKYNGIISSVCHGTAGIVNLKTKDGNYLYKNKVVNGYPDSFENKEAEYFKHFPFLIQQTLEERGGVFKFSKRNVSHVEVQGNLITGQNYLSSKDVALKMIKNLNSRKKAH
;
A
#
# COMPACT_ATOMS: atom_id res chain seq x y z
N MET A 1 -5.25 41.90 -15.64
CA MET A 1 -5.53 40.73 -14.78
C MET A 1 -5.09 39.37 -15.34
N LYS A 2 -4.50 39.24 -16.55
CA LYS A 2 -4.00 37.95 -17.07
C LYS A 2 -2.55 37.58 -16.69
N HIS A 3 -1.73 38.53 -16.24
CA HIS A 3 -0.33 38.27 -15.85
C HIS A 3 -0.11 37.92 -14.37
N PHE A 4 -1.11 38.10 -13.50
CA PHE A 4 -0.97 37.82 -12.06
C PHE A 4 -1.25 36.34 -11.69
N LEU A 5 -2.00 35.62 -12.54
CA LEU A 5 -2.33 34.20 -12.34
C LEU A 5 -1.18 33.25 -12.74
N LEU A 6 -0.32 33.64 -13.70
CA LEU A 6 0.82 32.81 -14.11
C LEU A 6 1.91 32.73 -13.03
N SER A 7 2.17 33.83 -12.32
CA SER A 7 3.22 33.91 -11.30
C SER A 7 2.89 33.08 -10.05
N ILE A 8 1.62 33.07 -9.65
CA ILE A 8 1.14 32.29 -8.49
C ILE A 8 1.16 30.78 -8.82
N GLY A 9 0.79 30.40 -10.05
CA GLY A 9 0.91 29.02 -10.51
C GLY A 9 2.35 28.51 -10.50
N PHE A 10 3.31 29.32 -10.96
CA PHE A 10 4.74 28.95 -10.97
C PHE A 10 5.34 28.82 -9.56
N LEU A 11 4.94 29.67 -8.61
CA LEU A 11 5.40 29.61 -7.22
C LEU A 11 4.86 28.39 -6.46
N MET A 12 3.60 28.01 -6.68
CA MET A 12 3.01 26.81 -6.06
C MET A 12 3.55 25.50 -6.67
N LEU A 13 3.84 25.49 -7.97
CA LEU A 13 4.48 24.35 -8.64
C LEU A 13 5.91 24.13 -8.16
N SER A 14 6.70 25.20 -7.95
CA SER A 14 8.09 25.06 -7.49
C SER A 14 8.17 24.58 -6.04
N THR A 15 7.32 25.07 -5.15
CA THR A 15 7.29 24.67 -3.73
C THR A 15 6.84 23.22 -3.55
N SER A 16 5.82 22.76 -4.29
CA SER A 16 5.37 21.36 -4.25
C SER A 16 6.42 20.38 -4.79
N MET A 17 7.14 20.77 -5.85
CA MET A 17 8.24 19.97 -6.40
C MET A 17 9.41 19.87 -5.41
N VAL A 18 9.78 20.98 -4.76
CA VAL A 18 10.83 20.98 -3.72
C VAL A 18 10.44 20.08 -2.55
N ALA A 19 9.21 20.20 -2.03
CA ALA A 19 8.73 19.35 -0.94
C ALA A 19 8.78 17.85 -1.30
N GLN A 20 8.42 17.49 -2.54
CA GLN A 20 8.51 16.12 -3.02
C GLN A 20 9.96 15.62 -3.12
N ILE A 21 10.90 16.48 -3.52
CA ILE A 21 12.34 16.17 -3.57
C ILE A 21 12.88 15.94 -2.16
N GLU A 22 12.56 16.82 -1.19
CA GLU A 22 13.00 16.65 0.20
C GLU A 22 12.49 15.33 0.78
N GLN A 23 11.21 15.04 0.61
CA GLN A 23 10.60 13.81 1.09
C GLN A 23 11.25 12.56 0.45
N PHE A 24 11.56 12.62 -0.84
CA PHE A 24 12.28 11.56 -1.54
C PHE A 24 13.71 11.36 -0.99
N GLN A 25 14.44 12.43 -0.71
CA GLN A 25 15.80 12.34 -0.16
C GLN A 25 15.81 11.80 1.27
N ILE A 26 14.87 12.24 2.13
CA ILE A 26 14.68 11.68 3.48
C ILE A 26 14.35 10.19 3.38
N ARG A 27 13.42 9.82 2.50
CA ARG A 27 13.05 8.43 2.25
C ARG A 27 14.26 7.59 1.84
N ASN A 28 15.12 8.10 0.98
CA ASN A 28 16.34 7.41 0.56
C ASN A 28 17.32 7.20 1.72
N ALA A 29 17.47 8.17 2.63
CA ALA A 29 18.30 8.00 3.82
C ALA A 29 17.78 6.84 4.70
N ILE A 30 16.46 6.78 4.92
CA ILE A 30 15.85 5.69 5.69
C ILE A 30 15.93 4.35 4.94
N LEU A 31 15.76 4.33 3.61
CA LEU A 31 15.92 3.12 2.80
C LEU A 31 17.36 2.61 2.81
N ASN A 32 18.37 3.49 2.83
CA ASN A 32 19.76 3.08 2.99
C ASN A 32 19.98 2.37 4.35
N TYR A 33 19.40 2.90 5.44
CA TYR A 33 19.42 2.21 6.74
C TYR A 33 18.69 0.85 6.69
N ILE A 34 17.47 0.81 6.16
CA ILE A 34 16.67 -0.42 6.07
C ILE A 34 17.42 -1.47 5.25
N ASN A 35 17.84 -1.14 4.02
CA ASN A 35 18.53 -2.08 3.14
C ASN A 35 19.91 -2.46 3.68
N GLY A 36 20.64 -1.50 4.23
CA GLY A 36 21.93 -1.70 4.88
C GLY A 36 21.87 -2.76 5.98
N THR A 37 20.88 -2.65 6.87
CA THR A 37 20.69 -3.63 7.95
C THR A 37 20.02 -4.91 7.48
N SER A 38 19.22 -4.89 6.42
CA SER A 38 18.53 -6.07 5.89
C SER A 38 19.43 -6.98 5.07
N TYR A 39 20.54 -6.47 4.51
CA TYR A 39 21.41 -7.21 3.59
C TYR A 39 22.91 -7.13 3.95
N ASN A 40 23.25 -6.86 5.21
CA ASN A 40 24.65 -6.74 5.66
C ASN A 40 25.51 -5.78 4.80
N GLN A 41 24.98 -4.59 4.49
CA GLN A 41 25.67 -3.58 3.67
C GLN A 41 26.07 -2.38 4.54
N PRO A 42 27.21 -2.46 5.26
CA PRO A 42 27.63 -1.40 6.20
C PRO A 42 27.82 -0.05 5.52
N GLN A 43 28.24 -0.01 4.25
CA GLN A 43 28.39 1.24 3.49
C GLN A 43 27.06 2.01 3.34
N LEU A 44 25.93 1.30 3.18
CA LEU A 44 24.61 1.94 3.14
C LEU A 44 24.20 2.48 4.51
N ILE A 45 24.55 1.77 5.59
CA ILE A 45 24.33 2.24 6.96
C ILE A 45 25.14 3.53 7.19
N GLU A 46 26.44 3.52 6.89
CA GLU A 46 27.30 4.71 6.99
C GLU A 46 26.79 5.87 6.14
N LYS A 47 26.31 5.60 4.92
CA LYS A 47 25.72 6.62 4.04
C LYS A 47 24.45 7.25 4.62
N ALA A 48 23.64 6.49 5.36
CA ALA A 48 22.38 6.94 5.94
C ALA A 48 22.57 7.87 7.14
N PHE A 49 23.64 7.69 7.91
CA PHE A 49 23.86 8.40 9.17
C PHE A 49 24.89 9.53 9.05
N TYR A 50 24.77 10.51 9.92
CA TYR A 50 25.86 11.44 10.20
C TYR A 50 26.96 10.70 10.99
N SER A 51 28.23 11.05 10.76
CA SER A 51 29.36 10.33 11.38
C SER A 51 29.28 10.30 12.90
N ASP A 52 28.78 11.36 13.52
CA ASP A 52 28.75 11.48 14.99
C ASP A 52 27.36 11.14 15.56
N ALA A 53 26.55 10.40 14.80
CA ALA A 53 25.23 9.99 15.23
C ALA A 53 25.29 8.92 16.34
N TYR A 54 24.30 8.97 17.22
CA TYR A 54 24.12 7.99 18.28
C TYR A 54 22.78 7.28 18.15
N LEU A 55 22.77 6.01 18.54
CA LEU A 55 21.57 5.23 18.76
C LEU A 55 21.33 5.13 20.27
N TYR A 56 20.06 5.29 20.66
CA TYR A 56 19.58 5.17 22.04
C TYR A 56 18.69 3.93 22.11
N LEU A 57 19.30 2.81 22.51
CA LEU A 57 18.69 1.48 22.50
C LEU A 57 18.56 0.96 23.94
N GLU A 58 17.96 -0.21 24.08
CA GLU A 58 17.87 -0.96 25.34
C GLU A 58 18.44 -2.38 25.15
N ASN A 59 18.94 -2.98 26.22
CA ASN A 59 19.28 -4.40 26.28
C ASN A 59 19.06 -4.95 27.69
N LYS A 60 19.31 -6.25 27.90
CA LYS A 60 19.07 -6.92 29.19
C LYS A 60 19.81 -6.31 30.38
N ASP A 61 20.95 -5.67 30.13
CA ASP A 61 21.84 -5.12 31.16
C ASP A 61 21.68 -3.60 31.33
N LYS A 62 21.11 -2.92 30.33
CA LYS A 62 21.03 -1.45 30.27
C LYS A 62 19.71 -0.99 29.66
N GLU A 63 18.92 -0.30 30.48
CA GLU A 63 17.69 0.38 30.06
C GLU A 63 17.99 1.50 29.04
N LEU A 64 19.08 2.25 29.25
CA LEU A 64 19.60 3.21 28.27
C LEU A 64 21.00 2.81 27.81
N TRP A 65 21.08 2.25 26.61
CA TRP A 65 22.32 1.89 25.93
C TRP A 65 22.59 2.84 24.77
N ILE A 66 23.56 3.73 24.98
CA ILE A 66 24.04 4.68 23.96
C ILE A 66 25.09 3.99 23.08
N VAL A 67 24.84 3.94 21.77
CA VAL A 67 25.70 3.27 20.79
C VAL A 67 26.12 4.26 19.70
N PRO A 68 27.43 4.58 19.58
CA PRO A 68 27.94 5.34 18.44
C PRO A 68 27.68 4.60 17.13
N ILE A 69 27.39 5.33 16.04
CA ILE A 69 27.08 4.71 14.75
C ILE A 69 28.21 3.82 14.21
N GLN A 70 29.47 4.14 14.48
CA GLN A 70 30.62 3.31 14.09
C GLN A 70 30.54 1.91 14.74
N LYS A 71 30.15 1.87 16.03
CA LYS A 71 29.94 0.63 16.77
C LYS A 71 28.73 -0.14 16.25
N TYR A 72 27.62 0.55 15.95
CA TYR A 72 26.45 -0.11 15.37
C TYR A 72 26.75 -0.73 14.00
N THR A 73 27.46 0.01 13.14
CA THR A 73 27.82 -0.44 11.79
C THR A 73 28.76 -1.63 11.82
N SER A 74 29.66 -1.73 12.80
CA SER A 74 30.60 -2.85 12.90
C SER A 74 29.91 -4.21 13.08
N TRP A 75 28.67 -4.25 13.59
CA TRP A 75 27.87 -5.48 13.72
C TRP A 75 27.54 -6.15 12.38
N TYR A 76 27.71 -5.41 11.27
CA TYR A 76 27.43 -5.88 9.92
C TYR A 76 28.70 -6.10 9.07
N LYS A 77 29.89 -5.74 9.56
CA LYS A 77 31.14 -5.81 8.77
C LYS A 77 31.67 -7.23 8.54
N ASN A 78 31.49 -8.13 9.51
CA ASN A 78 32.03 -9.49 9.44
C ASN A 78 31.02 -10.51 8.87
N LYS A 79 29.90 -10.03 8.31
CA LYS A 79 28.86 -10.86 7.72
C LYS A 79 28.99 -10.83 6.20
N LYS A 80 28.42 -11.83 5.52
CA LYS A 80 28.45 -11.88 4.06
C LYS A 80 27.61 -10.74 3.49
N GLU A 81 28.25 -9.84 2.74
CA GLU A 81 27.57 -8.71 2.12
C GLU A 81 26.52 -9.19 1.11
N GLY A 82 25.33 -8.59 1.15
CA GLY A 82 24.18 -8.96 0.33
C GLY A 82 23.33 -10.10 0.92
N GLU A 83 23.79 -10.77 1.97
CA GLU A 83 23.02 -11.82 2.65
C GLU A 83 21.86 -11.22 3.44
N PHE A 84 20.66 -11.76 3.22
CA PHE A 84 19.46 -11.30 3.92
C PHE A 84 19.51 -11.67 5.40
N THR A 85 19.25 -10.69 6.27
CA THR A 85 19.39 -10.83 7.74
C THR A 85 18.10 -11.26 8.45
N GLY A 86 17.05 -11.58 7.70
CA GLY A 86 15.71 -11.80 8.26
C GLY A 86 14.94 -10.51 8.55
N ARG A 87 15.58 -9.34 8.42
CA ARG A 87 14.96 -8.03 8.72
C ARG A 87 14.17 -7.53 7.52
N ILE A 88 12.87 -7.29 7.72
CA ILE A 88 11.97 -6.73 6.71
C ILE A 88 11.56 -5.33 7.15
N GLY A 89 12.12 -4.30 6.53
CA GLY A 89 11.83 -2.92 6.88
C GLY A 89 10.74 -2.27 6.02
N ASN A 90 9.91 -1.44 6.67
CA ASN A 90 8.92 -0.58 6.02
C ASN A 90 8.99 0.82 6.64
N ILE A 91 8.86 1.87 5.82
CA ILE A 91 8.73 3.24 6.31
C ILE A 91 7.26 3.47 6.65
N ILE A 92 6.97 3.96 7.85
CA ILE A 92 5.60 4.16 8.34
C ILE A 92 5.22 5.62 8.54
N SER A 93 6.19 6.52 8.73
CA SER A 93 5.97 7.96 8.61
C SER A 93 7.25 8.74 8.32
N ILE A 94 7.08 9.89 7.67
CA ILE A 94 8.09 10.93 7.46
C ILE A 94 7.39 12.27 7.66
N ASP A 95 7.99 13.13 8.47
CA ASP A 95 7.60 14.53 8.59
C ASP A 95 8.85 15.42 8.52
N ASN A 96 8.74 16.60 7.91
CA ASN A 96 9.89 17.47 7.73
C ASN A 96 9.50 18.94 7.76
N PHE A 97 10.43 19.74 8.28
CA PHE A 97 10.33 21.19 8.30
C PHE A 97 11.70 21.80 8.00
N LYS A 98 11.80 22.52 6.88
CA LYS A 98 13.07 23.12 6.41
C LYS A 98 14.20 22.07 6.37
N ASN A 99 15.17 22.16 7.27
CA ASN A 99 16.38 21.33 7.32
C ASN A 99 16.35 20.27 8.43
N ILE A 100 15.20 20.01 9.05
CA ILE A 100 15.00 18.92 10.02
C ILE A 100 13.87 18.00 9.57
N ALA A 101 13.95 16.74 9.96
CA ALA A 101 12.90 15.76 9.70
C ALA A 101 12.86 14.71 10.81
N THR A 102 11.68 14.12 10.99
CA THR A 102 11.50 12.89 11.75
C THR A 102 11.03 11.79 10.80
N ALA A 103 11.42 10.57 11.11
CA ALA A 103 10.90 9.41 10.40
C ALA A 103 10.66 8.26 11.37
N LYS A 104 9.77 7.36 10.98
CA LYS A 104 9.46 6.14 11.71
C LYS A 104 9.53 4.97 10.73
N ALA A 105 10.22 3.90 11.12
CA ALA A 105 10.27 2.65 10.35
C ALA A 105 9.84 1.47 11.22
N GLU A 106 9.15 0.53 10.60
CA GLU A 106 8.82 -0.78 11.17
C GLU A 106 9.84 -1.80 10.65
N ILE A 107 10.46 -2.57 11.54
CA ILE A 107 11.33 -3.70 11.16
C ILE A 107 10.74 -4.99 11.72
N ILE A 108 10.35 -5.90 10.83
CA ILE A 108 9.81 -7.22 11.19
C ILE A 108 10.94 -8.23 11.09
N ILE A 109 11.09 -9.10 12.09
CA ILE A 109 12.03 -10.23 12.08
C ILE A 109 11.22 -11.51 12.35
N PRO A 110 10.69 -12.16 11.29
CA PRO A 110 9.77 -13.30 11.43
C PRO A 110 10.34 -14.49 12.21
N GLU A 111 11.64 -14.75 12.08
CA GLU A 111 12.31 -15.91 12.69
C GLU A 111 12.26 -15.87 14.22
N ILE A 112 12.29 -14.68 14.81
CA ILE A 112 12.23 -14.48 16.26
C ILE A 112 10.89 -13.89 16.72
N ASN A 113 9.89 -13.81 15.83
CA ASN A 113 8.56 -13.22 16.10
C ASN A 113 8.62 -11.80 16.69
N LYS A 114 9.58 -10.97 16.24
CA LYS A 114 9.71 -9.59 16.74
C LYS A 114 9.33 -8.56 15.70
N ARG A 115 8.71 -7.49 16.19
CA ARG A 115 8.49 -6.25 15.44
C ARG A 115 9.15 -5.11 16.19
N TYR A 116 10.00 -4.36 15.50
CA TYR A 116 10.66 -3.17 16.03
C TYR A 116 10.01 -1.93 15.43
N ILE A 117 9.92 -0.88 16.23
CA ILE A 117 9.66 0.48 15.78
C ILE A 117 10.92 1.29 15.98
N ASP A 118 11.47 1.75 14.87
CA ASP A 118 12.62 2.64 14.83
C ASP A 118 12.15 4.08 14.64
N LEU A 119 12.59 4.99 15.51
CA LEU A 119 12.36 6.43 15.40
C LEU A 119 13.68 7.12 15.03
N PHE A 120 13.61 8.06 14.09
CA PHE A 120 14.76 8.77 13.57
C PHE A 120 14.56 10.28 13.69
N LEU A 121 15.63 10.97 14.08
CA LEU A 121 15.79 12.40 13.88
C LEU A 121 16.81 12.61 12.76
N LEU A 122 16.46 13.40 11.76
CA LEU A 122 17.30 13.69 10.61
C LEU A 122 17.56 15.19 10.49
N LYS A 123 18.71 15.51 9.90
CA LYS A 123 19.10 16.88 9.56
C LYS A 123 19.65 16.92 8.14
N LYS A 124 19.35 18.01 7.43
CA LYS A 124 19.97 18.32 6.14
C LYS A 124 21.32 18.99 6.39
N ILE A 125 22.41 18.32 6.00
CA ILE A 125 23.80 18.73 6.20
C ILE A 125 24.49 18.73 4.84
N LYS A 126 25.04 19.88 4.41
CA LYS A 126 25.67 20.03 3.09
C LYS A 126 24.79 19.51 1.93
N ASN A 127 23.49 19.84 1.99
CA ASN A 127 22.44 19.39 1.06
C ASN A 127 22.11 17.89 1.05
N GLU A 128 22.63 17.10 1.99
CA GLU A 128 22.26 15.69 2.17
C GLU A 128 21.46 15.49 3.45
N TRP A 129 20.40 14.68 3.39
CA TRP A 129 19.68 14.24 4.59
C TRP A 129 20.44 13.10 5.27
N LYS A 130 20.73 13.29 6.56
CA LYS A 130 21.42 12.31 7.40
C LYS A 130 20.63 12.05 8.66
N ILE A 131 20.61 10.79 9.09
CA ILE A 131 20.13 10.41 10.41
C ILE A 131 21.16 10.88 11.44
N ILE A 132 20.74 11.75 12.35
CA ILE A 132 21.60 12.30 13.42
C ILE A 132 21.34 11.62 14.77
N SER A 133 20.17 11.01 14.94
CA SER A 133 19.82 10.23 16.13
C SER A 133 18.77 9.16 15.77
N LYS A 134 18.83 8.03 16.47
CA LYS A 134 17.84 6.96 16.35
C LYS A 134 17.52 6.37 17.72
N SER A 135 16.27 6.01 17.96
CA SER A 135 15.87 5.10 19.03
C SER A 135 15.05 3.93 18.48
N ALA A 136 14.88 2.88 19.26
CA ALA A 136 14.00 1.78 18.91
C ALA A 136 13.50 1.03 20.13
N SER A 137 12.30 0.48 20.00
CA SER A 137 11.77 -0.53 20.90
C SER A 137 11.06 -1.62 20.08
N ASN A 138 10.66 -2.71 20.74
CA ASN A 138 10.11 -3.88 20.09
C ASN A 138 8.97 -4.53 20.87
N GLU A 139 8.19 -5.32 20.15
CA GLU A 139 7.10 -6.13 20.68
C GLU A 139 7.07 -7.51 19.99
N GLU A 140 6.37 -8.46 20.60
CA GLU A 140 6.02 -9.73 19.95
C GLU A 140 5.14 -9.47 18.72
N SER A 141 5.33 -10.26 17.67
CA SER A 141 4.63 -10.09 16.40
C SER A 141 4.32 -11.42 15.73
N ASN A 142 3.10 -11.51 15.20
CA ASN A 142 2.68 -12.61 14.35
C ASN A 142 3.03 -12.38 12.87
N GLN A 143 3.65 -11.25 12.51
CA GLN A 143 3.92 -10.91 11.12
C GLN A 143 5.02 -11.79 10.53
N LYS A 144 4.70 -12.45 9.41
CA LYS A 144 5.62 -13.40 8.73
C LYS A 144 6.34 -12.81 7.52
N GLY A 145 6.20 -11.50 7.29
CA GLY A 145 6.76 -10.82 6.12
C GLY A 145 5.91 -10.94 4.85
N ASP A 146 4.78 -11.65 4.90
CA ASP A 146 3.84 -11.76 3.79
C ASP A 146 3.13 -10.41 3.56
N LYS A 147 3.08 -9.98 2.29
CA LYS A 147 2.48 -8.69 1.90
C LYS A 147 1.28 -8.83 0.98
N ILE A 148 0.32 -7.93 1.17
CA ILE A 148 -0.85 -7.73 0.29
C ILE A 148 -0.73 -6.33 -0.31
N LEU A 149 -0.96 -6.22 -1.61
CA LEU A 149 -0.95 -4.94 -2.33
C LEU A 149 -2.37 -4.45 -2.56
N PHE A 150 -2.77 -3.38 -1.88
CA PHE A 150 -4.04 -2.71 -2.12
C PHE A 150 -3.90 -1.77 -3.31
N ILE A 151 -4.79 -1.93 -4.29
CA ILE A 151 -4.85 -1.11 -5.49
C ILE A 151 -6.00 -0.12 -5.31
N VAL A 152 -5.67 1.16 -5.38
CA VAL A 152 -6.55 2.31 -5.12
C VAL A 152 -6.37 3.36 -6.23
N SER A 153 -7.33 4.27 -6.37
CA SER A 153 -7.33 5.30 -7.40
C SER A 153 -6.96 6.69 -6.86
N ASN A 154 -6.33 7.50 -7.70
CA ASN A 154 -6.13 8.94 -7.45
C ASN A 154 -7.29 9.81 -7.97
N ALA A 155 -8.36 9.22 -8.53
CA ALA A 155 -9.44 9.98 -9.16
C ALA A 155 -10.37 10.62 -8.11
N SER A 156 -10.39 11.95 -8.06
CA SER A 156 -11.23 12.73 -7.12
C SER A 156 -12.62 13.04 -7.64
N PHE A 157 -12.86 12.86 -8.94
CA PHE A 157 -14.14 13.17 -9.59
C PHE A 157 -14.59 12.04 -10.51
N TYR A 158 -15.89 11.95 -10.77
CA TYR A 158 -16.44 11.04 -11.76
C TYR A 158 -16.10 11.53 -13.18
N GLY A 159 -15.10 10.91 -13.81
CA GLY A 159 -14.67 11.24 -15.17
C GLY A 159 -14.14 12.67 -15.28
N LYS A 160 -14.75 13.47 -16.16
CA LYS A 160 -14.42 14.90 -16.36
C LYS A 160 -15.41 15.84 -15.68
N SER A 161 -16.31 15.32 -14.84
CA SER A 161 -17.28 16.13 -14.08
C SER A 161 -16.64 16.77 -12.86
N ASP A 162 -17.40 17.63 -12.19
CA ASP A 162 -17.06 18.20 -10.88
C ASP A 162 -17.71 17.42 -9.71
N ILE A 163 -18.31 16.26 -9.97
CA ILE A 163 -18.96 15.44 -8.93
C ILE A 163 -17.88 14.66 -8.18
N PRO A 164 -17.73 14.87 -6.85
CA PRO A 164 -16.66 14.24 -6.09
C PRO A 164 -16.88 12.73 -5.96
N THR A 165 -15.77 11.99 -5.95
CA THR A 165 -15.73 10.56 -5.64
C THR A 165 -14.49 10.23 -4.82
N GLY A 166 -14.37 8.98 -4.40
CA GLY A 166 -13.22 8.51 -3.63
C GLY A 166 -13.13 7.01 -3.57
N ASN A 167 -12.07 6.54 -2.93
CA ASN A 167 -11.92 5.13 -2.56
C ASN A 167 -12.79 4.88 -1.32
N SER A 168 -13.47 3.75 -1.27
CA SER A 168 -14.36 3.44 -0.15
C SER A 168 -13.55 3.23 1.14
N PHE A 169 -13.62 4.18 2.08
CA PHE A 169 -12.88 4.12 3.33
C PHE A 169 -13.28 2.89 4.15
N SER A 170 -14.58 2.59 4.19
CA SER A 170 -15.13 1.38 4.81
C SER A 170 -14.53 0.10 4.22
N GLU A 171 -14.42 0.00 2.88
CA GLU A 171 -13.80 -1.17 2.25
C GLU A 171 -12.32 -1.29 2.59
N ILE A 172 -11.57 -0.18 2.58
CA ILE A 172 -10.16 -0.16 2.95
C ILE A 172 -9.99 -0.65 4.39
N VAL A 173 -10.66 -0.03 5.38
CA VAL A 173 -10.39 -0.33 6.79
C VAL A 173 -10.80 -1.74 7.18
N ASN A 174 -11.92 -2.25 6.63
CA ASN A 174 -12.37 -3.61 6.91
C ASN A 174 -11.39 -4.66 6.38
N ALA A 175 -10.88 -4.50 5.14
CA ALA A 175 -9.88 -5.40 4.61
C ALA A 175 -8.53 -5.23 5.31
N TYR A 176 -8.09 -3.99 5.53
CA TYR A 176 -6.82 -3.66 6.17
C TYR A 176 -6.73 -4.26 7.58
N ASP A 177 -7.73 -4.02 8.43
CA ASP A 177 -7.79 -4.59 9.79
C ASP A 177 -7.73 -6.12 9.77
N THR A 178 -8.50 -6.74 8.86
CA THR A 178 -8.55 -8.20 8.71
C THR A 178 -7.17 -8.77 8.35
N PHE A 179 -6.45 -8.15 7.41
CA PHE A 179 -5.09 -8.57 7.03
C PHE A 179 -4.06 -8.32 8.13
N LYS A 180 -4.12 -7.16 8.79
CA LYS A 180 -3.20 -6.82 9.88
C LYS A 180 -3.33 -7.80 11.05
N LYS A 181 -4.56 -8.14 11.46
CA LYS A 181 -4.82 -9.15 12.51
C LYS A 181 -4.28 -10.53 12.14
N ALA A 182 -4.32 -10.88 10.85
CA ALA A 182 -3.76 -12.13 10.33
C ALA A 182 -2.23 -12.11 10.11
N GLY A 183 -1.54 -11.03 10.50
CA GLY A 183 -0.07 -10.93 10.41
C GLY A 183 0.47 -10.53 9.03
N PHE A 184 -0.38 -10.01 8.14
CA PHE A 184 0.08 -9.49 6.85
C PHE A 184 0.52 -8.03 6.97
N THR A 185 1.47 -7.64 6.13
CA THR A 185 1.75 -6.23 5.84
C THR A 185 0.92 -5.80 4.64
N VAL A 186 0.31 -4.61 4.69
CA VAL A 186 -0.47 -4.06 3.58
C VAL A 186 0.24 -2.83 3.04
N ASP A 187 0.54 -2.84 1.75
CA ASP A 187 1.01 -1.67 1.00
C ASP A 187 -0.11 -1.15 0.10
N PHE A 188 -0.05 0.14 -0.25
CA PHE A 188 -0.96 0.77 -1.18
C PHE A 188 -0.23 1.17 -2.46
N VAL A 189 -0.84 0.95 -3.62
CA VAL A 189 -0.40 1.47 -4.91
C VAL A 189 -1.55 2.20 -5.59
N SER A 190 -1.23 3.33 -6.21
CA SER A 190 -2.15 4.05 -7.07
C SER A 190 -1.46 4.42 -8.39
N PRO A 191 -2.21 4.76 -9.46
CA PRO A 191 -1.62 5.08 -10.77
C PRO A 191 -0.51 6.13 -10.72
N LYS A 192 -0.67 7.17 -9.87
CA LYS A 192 0.28 8.28 -9.75
C LYS A 192 1.13 8.22 -8.47
N GLY A 193 0.88 7.24 -7.58
CA GLY A 193 1.32 7.27 -6.20
C GLY A 193 0.73 8.47 -5.43
N GLY A 194 1.26 8.73 -4.24
CA GLY A 194 0.86 9.89 -3.43
C GLY A 194 -0.53 9.74 -2.81
N SER A 195 -1.21 10.86 -2.61
CA SER A 195 -2.49 10.89 -1.89
C SER A 195 -3.65 10.40 -2.74
N ILE A 196 -4.62 9.78 -2.07
CA ILE A 196 -5.85 9.30 -2.66
C ILE A 196 -7.08 9.99 -2.03
N PRO A 197 -8.15 10.24 -2.79
CA PRO A 197 -9.42 10.71 -2.24
C PRO A 197 -10.15 9.56 -1.52
N LEU A 198 -10.88 9.89 -0.45
CA LEU A 198 -11.62 8.95 0.38
C LEU A 198 -13.11 9.30 0.36
N ALA A 199 -13.96 8.27 0.32
CA ALA A 199 -15.41 8.38 0.38
C ALA A 199 -15.97 7.49 1.51
N TYR A 200 -17.20 7.77 1.92
CA TYR A 200 -17.95 6.99 2.92
C TYR A 200 -17.29 6.90 4.30
N ILE A 201 -16.63 7.98 4.74
CA ILE A 201 -16.11 8.08 6.10
C ILE A 201 -17.30 8.23 7.07
N ASN A 202 -17.37 7.34 8.06
CA ASN A 202 -18.34 7.36 9.14
C ASN A 202 -17.62 7.31 10.49
N THR A 203 -17.60 8.43 11.22
CA THR A 203 -16.96 8.52 12.54
C THR A 203 -17.78 7.89 13.67
N SER A 204 -19.03 7.49 13.41
CA SER A 204 -19.82 6.71 14.37
C SER A 204 -19.46 5.21 14.33
N ASP A 205 -18.75 4.76 13.29
CA ASP A 205 -18.18 3.41 13.22
C ASP A 205 -16.81 3.41 13.92
N SER A 206 -16.67 2.62 14.99
CA SER A 206 -15.46 2.62 15.82
C SER A 206 -14.21 2.17 15.05
N LEU A 207 -14.35 1.26 14.09
CA LEU A 207 -13.22 0.80 13.29
C LEU A 207 -12.73 1.92 12.37
N GLN A 208 -13.65 2.58 11.66
CA GLN A 208 -13.34 3.72 10.82
C GLN A 208 -12.75 4.86 11.63
N MET A 209 -13.33 5.21 12.78
CA MET A 209 -12.80 6.27 13.65
C MET A 209 -11.36 5.97 14.09
N ASN A 210 -11.08 4.74 14.53
CA ASN A 210 -9.74 4.34 14.94
C ASN A 210 -8.70 4.52 13.82
N PHE A 211 -9.04 4.16 12.59
CA PHE A 211 -8.12 4.29 11.45
C PHE A 211 -8.04 5.72 10.91
N LEU A 212 -9.14 6.47 10.92
CA LEU A 212 -9.16 7.86 10.46
C LEU A 212 -8.20 8.74 11.26
N TYR A 213 -8.08 8.48 12.56
CA TYR A 213 -7.18 9.20 13.44
C TYR A 213 -5.87 8.45 13.74
N ASN A 214 -5.58 7.37 13.02
CA ASN A 214 -4.29 6.70 13.11
C ASN A 214 -3.27 7.38 12.16
N PRO A 215 -2.21 8.02 12.68
CA PRO A 215 -1.28 8.78 11.85
C PRO A 215 -0.47 7.91 10.88
N ASP A 216 -0.07 6.70 11.30
CA ASP A 216 0.70 5.78 10.44
C ASP A 216 -0.16 5.29 9.26
N PHE A 217 -1.43 4.97 9.52
CA PHE A 217 -2.37 4.54 8.48
C PHE A 217 -2.69 5.66 7.50
N MET A 218 -3.00 6.86 8.00
CA MET A 218 -3.28 8.00 7.14
C MET A 218 -2.04 8.46 6.37
N PHE A 219 -0.83 8.28 6.92
CA PHE A 219 0.41 8.45 6.18
C PHE A 219 0.49 7.48 4.99
N ALA A 220 0.11 6.21 5.17
CA ALA A 220 0.11 5.22 4.09
C ALA A 220 -0.87 5.59 2.95
N LEU A 221 -2.06 6.10 3.29
CA LEU A 221 -3.04 6.57 2.29
C LEU A 221 -2.62 7.88 1.60
N LYS A 222 -1.87 8.75 2.30
CA LYS A 222 -1.29 9.97 1.72
C LYS A 222 -0.09 9.68 0.82
N ASN A 223 0.61 8.56 1.04
CA ASN A 223 1.88 8.23 0.38
C ASN A 223 1.84 6.86 -0.31
N THR A 224 0.78 6.60 -1.09
CA THR A 224 0.70 5.37 -1.87
C THR A 224 1.89 5.27 -2.84
N LYS A 225 2.35 4.05 -3.08
CA LYS A 225 3.47 3.77 -3.98
C LYS A 225 3.06 4.02 -5.43
N LYS A 226 4.01 4.43 -6.26
CA LYS A 226 3.87 4.37 -7.72
C LYS A 226 4.03 2.93 -8.20
N PRO A 227 3.45 2.54 -9.34
CA PRO A 227 3.61 1.19 -9.89
C PRO A 227 5.07 0.77 -10.05
N LYS A 228 5.95 1.71 -10.46
CA LYS A 228 7.38 1.47 -10.64
C LYS A 228 8.14 1.14 -9.35
N GLU A 229 7.59 1.44 -8.18
CA GLU A 229 8.19 1.12 -6.87
C GLU A 229 7.80 -0.30 -6.40
N ILE A 230 6.91 -0.99 -7.10
CA ILE A 230 6.39 -2.29 -6.72
C ILE A 230 7.28 -3.41 -7.26
N VAL A 231 7.82 -4.21 -6.34
CA VAL A 231 8.51 -5.45 -6.68
C VAL A 231 7.54 -6.62 -6.48
N ALA A 232 6.96 -7.11 -7.58
CA ALA A 232 5.88 -8.11 -7.57
C ALA A 232 6.17 -9.35 -6.70
N LYS A 233 7.41 -9.84 -6.64
CA LYS A 233 7.79 -11.05 -5.86
C LYS A 233 7.54 -10.92 -4.36
N ASN A 234 7.42 -9.69 -3.85
CA ASN A 234 7.23 -9.41 -2.44
C ASN A 234 5.77 -9.56 -1.99
N TYR A 235 4.83 -9.75 -2.93
CA TYR A 235 3.40 -9.76 -2.65
C TYR A 235 2.80 -11.14 -2.89
N LYS A 236 1.94 -11.57 -1.96
CA LYS A 236 1.16 -12.81 -2.07
C LYS A 236 -0.16 -12.59 -2.79
N ALA A 237 -0.65 -11.35 -2.81
CA ALA A 237 -1.90 -11.00 -3.46
C ALA A 237 -1.97 -9.52 -3.82
N VAL A 238 -2.86 -9.21 -4.77
CA VAL A 238 -3.40 -7.87 -4.98
C VAL A 238 -4.87 -7.83 -4.56
N HIS A 239 -5.30 -6.69 -4.03
CA HIS A 239 -6.68 -6.42 -3.64
C HIS A 239 -7.14 -5.08 -4.18
N TYR A 240 -8.05 -5.11 -5.15
CA TYR A 240 -8.64 -3.93 -5.76
C TYR A 240 -9.80 -3.41 -4.90
N ILE A 241 -9.61 -2.22 -4.35
CA ILE A 241 -10.58 -1.52 -3.51
C ILE A 241 -11.59 -0.77 -4.39
N GLY A 242 -12.85 -0.72 -3.98
CA GLY A 242 -13.91 0.01 -4.65
C GLY A 242 -14.12 1.44 -4.16
N GLY A 243 -15.37 1.89 -4.23
CA GLY A 243 -15.73 3.30 -4.34
C GLY A 243 -15.65 3.79 -5.79
N GLY A 244 -16.39 4.85 -6.10
CA GLY A 244 -16.55 5.31 -7.49
C GLY A 244 -15.24 5.68 -8.20
N SER A 245 -14.21 6.09 -7.44
CA SER A 245 -12.88 6.39 -8.00
C SER A 245 -12.21 5.19 -8.68
N ALA A 246 -12.55 3.96 -8.29
CA ALA A 246 -11.97 2.74 -8.83
C ALA A 246 -12.26 2.53 -10.33
N MET A 247 -13.31 3.18 -10.85
CA MET A 247 -13.66 3.17 -12.28
C MET A 247 -12.64 3.91 -13.16
N TYR A 248 -11.76 4.72 -12.57
CA TYR A 248 -10.88 5.64 -13.30
C TYR A 248 -9.42 5.48 -12.90
N GLY A 249 -8.50 5.57 -13.87
CA GLY A 249 -7.06 5.54 -13.64
C GLY A 249 -6.50 4.14 -13.41
N VAL A 250 -7.22 3.26 -12.71
CA VAL A 250 -6.79 1.89 -12.39
C VAL A 250 -7.04 0.91 -13.55
N PRO A 251 -8.26 0.81 -14.13
CA PRO A 251 -8.55 -0.20 -15.15
C PRO A 251 -7.65 -0.13 -16.39
N GLU A 252 -7.21 1.06 -16.79
CA GLU A 252 -6.40 1.33 -17.98
C GLU A 252 -4.88 1.27 -17.73
N ASN A 253 -4.44 1.28 -16.46
CA ASN A 253 -3.02 1.39 -16.12
C ASN A 253 -2.25 0.10 -16.41
N LYS A 254 -1.41 0.12 -17.46
CA LYS A 254 -0.63 -1.04 -17.91
C LYS A 254 0.40 -1.54 -16.91
N ASP A 255 0.98 -0.65 -16.10
CA ASP A 255 1.95 -1.06 -15.07
C ASP A 255 1.25 -1.84 -13.95
N ILE A 256 0.08 -1.38 -13.49
CA ILE A 256 -0.74 -2.09 -12.49
C ILE A 256 -1.22 -3.43 -13.06
N GLN A 257 -1.70 -3.47 -14.32
CA GLN A 257 -2.09 -4.73 -14.97
C GLN A 257 -0.92 -5.73 -14.99
N LYS A 258 0.28 -5.27 -15.37
CA LYS A 258 1.49 -6.09 -15.40
C LYS A 258 1.87 -6.60 -14.01
N ILE A 259 1.82 -5.75 -12.99
CA ILE A 259 2.09 -6.11 -11.59
C ILE A 259 1.14 -7.22 -11.13
N SER A 260 -0.18 -7.01 -11.28
CA SER A 260 -1.21 -7.95 -10.86
C SER A 260 -1.06 -9.30 -11.54
N MET A 261 -0.87 -9.32 -12.86
CA MET A 261 -0.68 -10.58 -13.60
C MET A 261 0.65 -11.25 -13.30
N THR A 262 1.72 -10.49 -13.03
CA THR A 262 2.99 -11.07 -12.58
C THR A 262 2.83 -11.74 -11.22
N ILE A 263 2.14 -11.09 -10.27
CA ILE A 263 1.82 -11.68 -8.97
C ILE A 263 1.02 -12.97 -9.17
N TYR A 264 -0.04 -12.93 -9.97
CA TYR A 264 -0.92 -14.08 -10.22
C TYR A 264 -0.22 -15.26 -10.91
N GLU A 265 0.41 -15.04 -12.07
CA GLU A 265 0.93 -16.13 -12.91
C GLU A 265 2.33 -16.58 -12.49
N LYS A 266 3.22 -15.65 -12.11
CA LYS A 266 4.63 -15.99 -11.82
C LYS A 266 4.81 -16.41 -10.37
N TYR A 267 4.11 -15.76 -9.44
CA TYR A 267 4.25 -16.01 -8.01
C TYR A 267 3.06 -16.75 -7.41
N ASN A 268 2.18 -17.29 -8.27
CA ASN A 268 0.97 -18.00 -7.87
C ASN A 268 0.13 -17.18 -6.88
N GLY A 269 0.11 -15.85 -7.02
CA GLY A 269 -0.58 -14.96 -6.10
C GLY A 269 -2.08 -14.91 -6.33
N ILE A 270 -2.79 -14.26 -5.41
CA ILE A 270 -4.23 -14.04 -5.52
C ILE A 270 -4.50 -12.68 -6.17
N ILE A 271 -5.46 -12.63 -7.10
CA ILE A 271 -6.10 -11.38 -7.52
C ILE A 271 -7.47 -11.33 -6.86
N SER A 272 -7.77 -10.20 -6.22
CA SER A 272 -9.07 -10.01 -5.60
C SER A 272 -9.63 -8.62 -5.82
N SER A 273 -10.95 -8.49 -5.80
CA SER A 273 -11.65 -7.20 -5.91
C SER A 273 -12.91 -7.18 -5.06
N VAL A 274 -13.38 -5.98 -4.73
CA VAL A 274 -14.68 -5.78 -4.08
C VAL A 274 -15.40 -4.57 -4.66
N CYS A 275 -16.73 -4.62 -4.77
CA CYS A 275 -17.54 -3.48 -5.21
C CYS A 275 -17.11 -2.98 -6.60
N HIS A 276 -16.94 -1.67 -6.78
CA HIS A 276 -16.37 -1.05 -7.98
C HIS A 276 -14.88 -1.35 -8.20
N GLY A 277 -14.16 -1.90 -7.22
CA GLY A 277 -12.77 -2.34 -7.38
C GLY A 277 -12.63 -3.39 -8.49
N THR A 278 -13.72 -4.10 -8.79
CA THR A 278 -13.82 -5.06 -9.90
C THR A 278 -13.60 -4.40 -11.26
N ALA A 279 -13.84 -3.09 -11.39
CA ALA A 279 -13.43 -2.31 -12.56
C ALA A 279 -11.93 -2.48 -12.86
N GLY A 280 -11.09 -2.59 -11.83
CA GLY A 280 -9.64 -2.74 -11.98
C GLY A 280 -9.19 -4.07 -12.60
N ILE A 281 -10.06 -5.09 -12.65
CA ILE A 281 -9.72 -6.40 -13.23
C ILE A 281 -10.23 -6.61 -14.66
N VAL A 282 -11.11 -5.73 -15.17
CA VAL A 282 -11.80 -5.95 -16.47
C VAL A 282 -10.84 -6.06 -17.66
N ASN A 283 -9.66 -5.46 -17.57
CA ASN A 283 -8.65 -5.48 -18.64
C ASN A 283 -7.50 -6.47 -18.39
N LEU A 284 -7.55 -7.25 -17.29
CA LEU A 284 -6.49 -8.21 -16.98
C LEU A 284 -6.57 -9.40 -17.93
N LYS A 285 -5.44 -9.68 -18.60
CA LYS A 285 -5.27 -10.79 -19.52
C LYS A 285 -4.13 -11.69 -19.06
N THR A 286 -4.34 -12.98 -19.18
CA THR A 286 -3.31 -14.02 -19.05
C THR A 286 -2.28 -13.89 -20.18
N LYS A 287 -1.13 -14.54 -20.03
CA LYS A 287 -0.11 -14.65 -21.09
C LYS A 287 -0.66 -15.18 -22.41
N ASP A 288 -1.65 -16.05 -22.34
CA ASP A 288 -2.31 -16.64 -23.51
C ASP A 288 -3.34 -15.69 -24.16
N GLY A 289 -3.43 -14.43 -23.69
CA GLY A 289 -4.30 -13.39 -24.23
C GLY A 289 -5.76 -13.46 -23.78
N ASN A 290 -6.17 -14.52 -23.07
CA ASN A 290 -7.51 -14.64 -22.50
C ASN A 290 -7.69 -13.69 -21.31
N TYR A 291 -8.88 -13.10 -21.18
CA TYR A 291 -9.26 -12.37 -19.97
C TYR A 291 -9.16 -13.28 -18.74
N LEU A 292 -8.64 -12.74 -17.64
CA LEU A 292 -8.38 -13.46 -16.39
C LEU A 292 -9.58 -14.29 -15.89
N TYR A 293 -10.78 -13.78 -16.15
CA TYR A 293 -12.07 -14.30 -15.67
C TYR A 293 -12.88 -15.03 -16.75
N LYS A 294 -12.32 -15.27 -17.94
CA LYS A 294 -13.01 -16.02 -19.00
C LYS A 294 -13.44 -17.41 -18.48
N ASN A 295 -14.72 -17.73 -18.65
CA ASN A 295 -15.40 -18.94 -18.16
C ASN A 295 -15.37 -19.12 -16.63
N LYS A 296 -15.10 -18.05 -15.86
CA LYS A 296 -15.08 -18.07 -14.39
C LYS A 296 -16.26 -17.28 -13.83
N VAL A 297 -16.79 -17.75 -12.70
CA VAL A 297 -17.79 -17.01 -11.94
C VAL A 297 -17.12 -15.85 -11.20
N VAL A 298 -17.63 -14.64 -11.39
CA VAL A 298 -17.12 -13.42 -10.77
C VAL A 298 -18.27 -12.59 -10.20
N ASN A 299 -17.93 -11.66 -9.32
CA ASN A 299 -18.84 -10.75 -8.65
C ASN A 299 -18.22 -9.33 -8.66
N GLY A 300 -19.03 -8.32 -8.38
CA GLY A 300 -18.68 -6.92 -8.27
C GLY A 300 -19.95 -6.14 -7.91
N TYR A 301 -19.89 -4.80 -7.95
CA TYR A 301 -21.13 -4.03 -7.81
C TYR A 301 -22.00 -4.22 -9.06
N PRO A 302 -23.23 -4.76 -8.95
CA PRO A 302 -24.06 -5.08 -10.12
C PRO A 302 -24.58 -3.82 -10.82
N ASP A 303 -24.62 -3.82 -12.16
CA ASP A 303 -25.09 -2.65 -12.94
C ASP A 303 -26.56 -2.33 -12.67
N SER A 304 -27.36 -3.35 -12.34
CA SER A 304 -28.77 -3.20 -11.92
C SER A 304 -28.92 -2.50 -10.57
N PHE A 305 -27.85 -2.43 -9.78
CA PHE A 305 -27.83 -1.75 -8.49
C PHE A 305 -27.34 -0.31 -8.58
N GLU A 306 -26.88 0.15 -9.73
CA GLU A 306 -26.57 1.56 -9.96
C GLU A 306 -27.82 2.43 -10.03
N ASN A 307 -27.70 3.67 -9.56
CA ASN A 307 -28.74 4.66 -9.82
C ASN A 307 -28.51 5.26 -11.22
N LYS A 308 -29.20 4.70 -12.22
CA LYS A 308 -29.05 5.10 -13.63
C LYS A 308 -29.55 6.53 -13.92
N GLU A 309 -30.35 7.11 -13.02
CA GLU A 309 -30.84 8.48 -13.13
C GLU A 309 -29.88 9.50 -12.53
N ALA A 310 -28.94 9.05 -11.68
CA ALA A 310 -27.99 9.94 -11.02
C ALA A 310 -26.95 10.48 -12.00
N GLU A 311 -26.57 11.75 -11.82
CA GLU A 311 -25.64 12.41 -12.74
C GLU A 311 -24.26 11.73 -12.81
N TYR A 312 -23.76 11.20 -11.68
CA TYR A 312 -22.47 10.50 -11.66
C TYR A 312 -22.43 9.30 -12.62
N PHE A 313 -23.57 8.62 -12.81
CA PHE A 313 -23.66 7.41 -13.62
C PHE A 313 -23.38 7.70 -15.09
N LYS A 314 -23.79 8.88 -15.59
CA LYS A 314 -23.53 9.33 -16.97
C LYS A 314 -22.05 9.50 -17.29
N HIS A 315 -21.21 9.60 -16.26
CA HIS A 315 -19.76 9.73 -16.38
C HIS A 315 -19.01 8.40 -16.24
N PHE A 316 -19.70 7.28 -16.06
CA PHE A 316 -19.05 5.97 -16.01
C PHE A 316 -18.40 5.64 -17.36
N PRO A 317 -17.13 5.19 -17.36
CA PRO A 317 -16.44 4.88 -18.61
C PRO A 317 -16.92 3.56 -19.23
N PHE A 318 -17.53 2.69 -18.42
CA PHE A 318 -18.13 1.42 -18.81
C PHE A 318 -18.98 0.88 -17.65
N LEU A 319 -19.77 -0.16 -17.92
CA LEU A 319 -20.53 -0.91 -16.94
C LEU A 319 -19.79 -2.19 -16.56
N ILE A 320 -19.61 -2.46 -15.27
CA ILE A 320 -18.71 -3.53 -14.79
C ILE A 320 -19.27 -4.89 -15.17
N GLN A 321 -20.53 -5.16 -14.82
CA GLN A 321 -21.12 -6.47 -15.07
C GLN A 321 -21.18 -6.74 -16.57
N GLN A 322 -21.72 -5.80 -17.36
CA GLN A 322 -21.78 -5.93 -18.82
C GLN A 322 -20.40 -6.20 -19.43
N THR A 323 -19.37 -5.43 -19.04
CA THR A 323 -18.01 -5.60 -19.58
C THR A 323 -17.41 -6.96 -19.25
N LEU A 324 -17.66 -7.48 -18.04
CA LEU A 324 -17.17 -8.80 -17.65
C LEU A 324 -17.87 -9.90 -18.47
N GLU A 325 -19.19 -9.82 -18.63
CA GLU A 325 -20.00 -10.79 -19.38
C GLU A 325 -19.64 -10.80 -20.88
N GLU A 326 -19.50 -9.63 -21.52
CA GLU A 326 -19.06 -9.50 -22.92
C GLU A 326 -17.68 -10.13 -23.17
N ARG A 327 -16.86 -10.24 -22.11
CA ARG A 327 -15.50 -10.80 -22.14
C ARG A 327 -15.44 -12.24 -21.63
N GLY A 328 -16.59 -12.89 -21.51
CA GLY A 328 -16.75 -14.30 -21.17
C GLY A 328 -16.72 -14.61 -19.67
N GLY A 329 -16.84 -13.61 -18.79
CA GLY A 329 -17.07 -13.83 -17.37
C GLY A 329 -18.52 -14.23 -17.07
N VAL A 330 -18.74 -14.99 -16.01
CA VAL A 330 -20.08 -15.33 -15.53
C VAL A 330 -20.35 -14.48 -14.29
N PHE A 331 -21.12 -13.40 -14.43
CA PHE A 331 -21.38 -12.49 -13.31
C PHE A 331 -22.52 -13.01 -12.43
N LYS A 332 -22.24 -13.23 -11.14
CA LYS A 332 -23.23 -13.72 -10.16
C LYS A 332 -23.25 -12.82 -8.94
N PHE A 333 -24.45 -12.40 -8.55
CA PHE A 333 -24.68 -11.48 -7.43
C PHE A 333 -25.93 -11.86 -6.64
N SER A 334 -26.01 -11.38 -5.40
CA SER A 334 -27.16 -11.55 -4.51
C SER A 334 -27.96 -10.25 -4.40
N LYS A 335 -28.99 -10.26 -3.55
CA LYS A 335 -29.72 -9.04 -3.17
C LYS A 335 -28.77 -7.90 -2.74
N ARG A 336 -29.21 -6.67 -2.95
CA ARG A 336 -28.52 -5.45 -2.53
C ARG A 336 -28.26 -5.48 -1.01
N ASN A 337 -27.15 -4.88 -0.57
CA ASN A 337 -26.78 -4.73 0.84
C ASN A 337 -26.64 -6.07 1.59
N VAL A 338 -26.15 -7.11 0.91
CA VAL A 338 -25.79 -8.40 1.50
C VAL A 338 -24.34 -8.71 1.12
N SER A 339 -23.58 -9.32 2.03
CA SER A 339 -22.24 -9.83 1.71
C SER A 339 -22.34 -11.00 0.73
N HIS A 340 -21.53 -10.96 -0.33
CA HIS A 340 -21.43 -12.04 -1.31
C HIS A 340 -20.02 -12.06 -1.88
N VAL A 341 -19.39 -13.23 -1.81
CA VAL A 341 -18.04 -13.48 -2.34
C VAL A 341 -18.05 -14.68 -3.26
N GLU A 342 -17.48 -14.51 -4.46
CA GLU A 342 -17.21 -15.59 -5.41
C GLU A 342 -15.71 -15.94 -5.39
N VAL A 343 -15.40 -17.24 -5.41
CA VAL A 343 -14.04 -17.78 -5.34
C VAL A 343 -13.81 -18.73 -6.51
N GLN A 344 -12.91 -18.36 -7.41
CA GLN A 344 -12.50 -19.15 -8.57
C GLN A 344 -10.98 -19.34 -8.55
N GLY A 345 -10.53 -20.34 -7.78
CA GLY A 345 -9.11 -20.59 -7.53
C GLY A 345 -8.43 -19.38 -6.87
N ASN A 346 -7.55 -18.72 -7.62
CA ASN A 346 -6.80 -17.53 -7.17
C ASN A 346 -7.49 -16.21 -7.51
N LEU A 347 -8.70 -16.23 -8.08
CA LEU A 347 -9.52 -15.05 -8.32
C LEU A 347 -10.64 -15.00 -7.28
N ILE A 348 -10.69 -13.94 -6.47
CA ILE A 348 -11.68 -13.78 -5.38
C ILE A 348 -12.36 -12.42 -5.49
N THR A 349 -13.66 -12.39 -5.73
CA THR A 349 -14.39 -11.14 -6.01
C THR A 349 -15.60 -10.97 -5.10
N GLY A 350 -15.84 -9.76 -4.60
CA GLY A 350 -16.94 -9.44 -3.69
C GLY A 350 -17.87 -8.33 -4.17
N GLN A 351 -19.11 -8.34 -3.71
CA GLN A 351 -20.18 -7.52 -4.28
C GLN A 351 -20.17 -6.05 -3.87
N ASN A 352 -19.95 -5.76 -2.58
CA ASN A 352 -20.11 -4.42 -2.01
C ASN A 352 -19.27 -4.29 -0.73
N TYR A 353 -19.35 -3.13 -0.06
CA TYR A 353 -18.56 -2.85 1.13
C TYR A 353 -18.73 -3.88 2.26
N LEU A 354 -19.92 -4.47 2.43
CA LEU A 354 -20.18 -5.53 3.43
C LEU A 354 -19.40 -6.81 3.14
N SER A 355 -18.99 -7.00 1.88
CA SER A 355 -18.20 -8.15 1.44
C SER A 355 -16.70 -7.97 1.68
N SER A 356 -16.22 -6.77 2.05
CA SER A 356 -14.78 -6.47 2.15
C SER A 356 -14.05 -7.40 3.14
N LYS A 357 -14.59 -7.54 4.36
CA LYS A 357 -14.04 -8.46 5.37
C LYS A 357 -14.05 -9.91 4.89
N ASP A 358 -15.16 -10.35 4.29
CA ASP A 358 -15.30 -11.74 3.84
C ASP A 358 -14.35 -12.07 2.68
N VAL A 359 -14.14 -11.14 1.74
CA VAL A 359 -13.12 -11.28 0.68
C VAL A 359 -11.74 -11.46 1.31
N ALA A 360 -11.35 -10.59 2.25
CA ALA A 360 -10.06 -10.70 2.94
C ALA A 360 -9.91 -12.04 3.67
N LEU A 361 -10.95 -12.52 4.38
CA LEU A 361 -10.94 -13.82 5.04
C LEU A 361 -10.79 -14.99 4.06
N LYS A 362 -11.45 -14.95 2.88
CA LYS A 362 -11.28 -15.98 1.84
C LYS A 362 -9.86 -15.97 1.26
N MET A 363 -9.26 -14.79 1.08
CA MET A 363 -7.87 -14.68 0.65
C MET A 363 -6.91 -15.29 1.68
N ILE A 364 -7.08 -14.94 2.96
CA ILE A 364 -6.25 -15.48 4.05
C ILE A 364 -6.39 -17.01 4.12
N LYS A 365 -7.63 -17.54 4.05
CA LYS A 365 -7.87 -18.99 4.04
C LYS A 365 -7.13 -19.67 2.89
N ASN A 366 -7.20 -19.10 1.69
CA ASN A 366 -6.57 -19.63 0.49
C ASN A 366 -5.02 -19.58 0.58
N LEU A 367 -4.44 -18.49 1.10
CA LEU A 367 -2.99 -18.40 1.32
C LEU A 367 -2.51 -19.40 2.38
N ASN A 368 -3.28 -19.59 3.46
CA ASN A 368 -2.92 -20.50 4.55
C ASN A 368 -3.05 -21.98 4.18
N SER A 369 -4.03 -22.36 3.34
CA SER A 369 -4.17 -23.76 2.91
C SER A 369 -2.98 -24.24 2.09
N ARG A 370 -2.32 -23.34 1.34
CA ARG A 370 -1.12 -23.67 0.54
C ARG A 370 0.10 -23.94 1.39
N LYS A 371 0.24 -23.23 2.52
CA LYS A 371 1.34 -23.46 3.47
C LYS A 371 1.29 -24.83 4.15
N LYS A 372 0.12 -25.50 4.14
CA LYS A 372 -0.05 -26.85 4.71
C LYS A 372 0.15 -27.96 3.68
N ALA A 373 0.18 -27.63 2.39
CA ALA A 373 0.32 -28.60 1.29
C ALA A 373 1.77 -28.74 0.80
N HIS A 374 2.68 -27.93 1.35
CA HIS A 374 4.13 -27.98 1.21
C HIS A 374 4.71 -28.20 2.61
#